data_AF-A0A6V8L0V1-F1
#
_entry.id   AF-A0A6V8L0V1-F1
#
_cell.length_a   1.000
_cell.length_b   1.000
_cell.length_c   1.000
_cell.angle_alpha   90.00
_cell.angle_beta   90.00
_cell.angle_gamma   90.00
#
_symmetry.space_group_name_H-M   'P 1'
#
loop_
_entity.id
_entity.type
_entity.pdbx_description
1 polymer ?
#
loop_
_entity_poly.entity_id
_entity_poly.type
_entity_poly.pdbx_seq_one_letter_code
_entity_poly.pdbx_strand_id
1 'polypeptide(L)'
;MWQTGGAWLSTLVWDHYLFTGDVEFLRANYPAMKGAAQFFLDTLVAHPSLGYLVTNPSNSPELPHHANASVCAGPTMDNQILRDLFEGVARASEVLGVDTTFRTQVRTAKDRLAPMRVGSRGNIQEWLADWVETERNHRHVSHLYGLHPSNQITRRGTPQLYEAARRTLELRGDDGTGWSLAWKINYWARMEDGARAHKLIRDLVRTDRLAPNMFDLHPPFQIDGNFGATSGIAEMLLQSHNGELHLLPALPSAWATGQVAGLRGRGGYTVGAAWTSGQADELLVRADRDGTVRLRARLFTGSFTLVDVGDGGTPATTRPETDVVQLTVKAGHTYRAARLGATASPTVSATVSVSPTVSPTASVSPTVSPTTSPPPTSSPPPSGARATYAVTSSWPGGFQAEVTVTAGSSPIRGWTVSWTFPNGQVINQIWSGTYTQSGANVTVTNAAYNGALPAGGSTTFGFIASVSGANNPPANITCTTT
;
A
#
# COMPACT_ATOMS: atom_id res chain seq x y z
N MET A 1 19.11 9.28 -0.14
CA MET A 1 18.73 10.70 -0.30
C MET A 1 17.65 10.78 -1.37
N TRP A 2 16.37 10.85 -1.00
CA TRP A 2 15.22 10.86 -1.92
C TRP A 2 14.20 11.91 -1.45
N GLN A 3 13.96 12.94 -2.26
CA GLN A 3 13.27 14.18 -1.86
C GLN A 3 11.79 14.24 -2.25
N THR A 4 11.28 13.28 -3.02
CA THR A 4 9.89 13.29 -3.50
C THR A 4 8.89 12.64 -2.54
N GLY A 5 9.30 12.28 -1.32
CA GLY A 5 8.38 11.74 -0.31
C GLY A 5 7.27 12.71 0.08
N GLY A 6 7.62 13.98 0.34
CA GLY A 6 6.62 15.03 0.62
C GLY A 6 5.70 15.33 -0.57
N ALA A 7 6.23 15.24 -1.79
CA ALA A 7 5.43 15.38 -3.01
C ALA A 7 4.39 14.27 -3.15
N TRP A 8 4.80 13.01 -2.97
CA TRP A 8 3.87 11.87 -3.01
C TRP A 8 2.80 11.99 -1.92
N LEU A 9 3.18 12.26 -0.66
CA LEU A 9 2.18 12.44 0.40
C LEU A 9 1.19 13.57 0.10
N SER A 10 1.65 14.65 -0.52
CA SER A 10 0.79 15.77 -0.90
C SER A 10 -0.26 15.41 -1.95
N THR A 11 -0.02 14.40 -2.80
CA THR A 11 -1.04 13.96 -3.78
C THR A 11 -2.27 13.36 -3.10
N LEU A 12 -2.15 12.87 -1.86
CA LEU A 12 -3.27 12.29 -1.10
C LEU A 12 -4.33 13.33 -0.76
N VAL A 13 -3.97 14.61 -0.63
CA VAL A 13 -4.94 15.71 -0.43
C VAL A 13 -5.86 15.85 -1.63
N TRP A 14 -5.28 15.81 -2.84
CA TRP A 14 -6.05 15.85 -4.07
C TRP A 14 -6.91 14.59 -4.22
N ASP A 15 -6.35 13.42 -3.94
CA ASP A 15 -7.08 12.16 -4.07
C ASP A 15 -8.26 12.11 -3.08
N HIS A 16 -8.09 12.57 -1.84
CA HIS A 16 -9.18 12.70 -0.89
C HIS A 16 -10.33 13.56 -1.46
N TYR A 17 -10.01 14.74 -2.01
CA TYR A 17 -11.01 15.58 -2.68
C TYR A 17 -11.68 14.86 -3.87
N LEU A 18 -10.92 14.11 -4.68
CA LEU A 18 -11.51 13.35 -5.79
C LEU A 18 -12.54 12.32 -5.29
N PHE A 19 -12.34 11.70 -4.14
CA PHE A 19 -13.30 10.75 -3.55
C PHE A 19 -14.47 11.42 -2.82
N THR A 20 -14.24 12.55 -2.13
CA THR A 20 -15.25 13.15 -1.23
C THR A 20 -15.95 14.38 -1.82
N GLY A 21 -15.30 15.08 -2.75
CA GLY A 21 -15.76 16.37 -3.26
C GLY A 21 -15.72 17.50 -2.24
N ASP A 22 -15.08 17.29 -1.08
CA ASP A 22 -15.05 18.25 0.03
C ASP A 22 -14.12 19.43 -0.30
N VAL A 23 -14.73 20.53 -0.71
CA VAL A 23 -14.04 21.78 -1.08
C VAL A 23 -13.43 22.45 0.16
N GLU A 24 -14.03 22.32 1.34
CA GLU A 24 -13.48 22.91 2.57
C GLU A 24 -12.23 22.18 3.03
N PHE A 25 -12.24 20.83 2.99
CA PHE A 25 -11.03 20.03 3.19
C PHE A 25 -9.95 20.42 2.20
N LEU A 26 -10.29 20.54 0.90
CA LEU A 26 -9.33 20.93 -0.12
C LEU A 26 -8.75 22.32 0.16
N ARG A 27 -9.58 23.30 0.52
CA ARG A 27 -9.14 24.66 0.85
C ARG A 27 -8.19 24.68 2.05
N ALA A 28 -8.50 23.94 3.10
CA ALA A 28 -7.68 23.88 4.31
C ALA A 28 -6.30 23.23 4.07
N ASN A 29 -6.23 22.26 3.16
CA ASN A 29 -5.01 21.47 2.93
C ASN A 29 -4.24 21.84 1.65
N TYR A 30 -4.82 22.65 0.77
CA TYR A 30 -4.16 23.16 -0.44
C TYR A 30 -2.80 23.84 -0.18
N PRO A 31 -2.59 24.60 0.92
CA PRO A 31 -1.28 25.16 1.23
C PRO A 31 -0.14 24.12 1.31
N ALA A 32 -0.42 22.90 1.78
CA ALA A 32 0.58 21.83 1.82
C ALA A 32 0.98 21.36 0.41
N MET A 33 -0.01 21.15 -0.47
CA MET A 33 0.24 20.81 -1.87
C MET A 33 1.01 21.92 -2.59
N LYS A 34 0.60 23.18 -2.39
CA LYS A 34 1.25 24.36 -2.97
C LYS A 34 2.70 24.47 -2.51
N GLY A 35 2.96 24.31 -1.20
CA GLY A 35 4.30 24.34 -0.64
C GLY A 35 5.22 23.25 -1.21
N ALA A 36 4.71 22.03 -1.34
CA ALA A 36 5.45 20.95 -2.00
C ALA A 36 5.78 21.31 -3.47
N ALA A 37 4.82 21.86 -4.23
CA ALA A 37 5.07 22.27 -5.60
C ALA A 37 6.07 23.43 -5.71
N GLN A 38 5.99 24.41 -4.81
CA GLN A 38 6.92 25.55 -4.75
C GLN A 38 8.35 25.07 -4.55
N PHE A 39 8.58 24.12 -3.63
CA PHE A 39 9.89 23.52 -3.42
C PHE A 39 10.47 22.96 -4.72
N PHE A 40 9.67 22.26 -5.54
CA PHE A 40 10.17 21.72 -6.81
C PHE A 40 10.33 22.78 -7.90
N LEU A 41 9.50 23.82 -7.94
CA LEU A 41 9.76 24.94 -8.85
C LEU A 41 11.11 25.62 -8.57
N ASP A 42 11.50 25.70 -7.29
CA ASP A 42 12.75 26.35 -6.88
C ASP A 42 13.99 25.44 -6.98
N THR A 43 13.81 24.12 -6.99
CA THR A 43 14.92 23.15 -6.92
C THR A 43 15.14 22.34 -8.19
N LEU A 44 14.15 22.26 -9.09
CA LEU A 44 14.33 21.60 -10.38
C LEU A 44 15.34 22.36 -11.25
N VAL A 45 16.25 21.60 -11.86
CA VAL A 45 17.27 22.14 -12.77
C VAL A 45 17.10 21.57 -14.16
N ALA A 46 17.54 22.29 -15.19
CA ALA A 46 17.54 21.77 -16.55
C ALA A 46 18.65 20.73 -16.72
N HIS A 47 18.32 19.55 -17.26
CA HIS A 47 19.30 18.55 -17.63
C HIS A 47 20.18 19.09 -18.77
N PRO A 48 21.52 19.09 -18.64
CA PRO A 48 22.41 19.85 -19.52
C PRO A 48 22.32 19.45 -21.00
N SER A 49 22.10 18.18 -21.29
CA SER A 49 21.98 17.68 -22.67
C SER A 49 20.55 17.42 -23.15
N LEU A 50 19.58 17.30 -22.25
CA LEU A 50 18.21 16.89 -22.60
C LEU A 50 17.20 18.05 -22.49
N GLY A 51 17.55 19.13 -21.77
CA GLY A 51 16.69 20.31 -21.60
C GLY A 51 15.49 20.14 -20.66
N TYR A 52 15.14 18.91 -20.27
CA TYR A 52 14.07 18.63 -19.31
C TYR A 52 14.41 19.17 -17.91
N LEU A 53 13.38 19.57 -17.16
CA LEU A 53 13.51 19.80 -15.72
C LEU A 53 13.65 18.46 -15.00
N VAL A 54 14.67 18.35 -14.14
CA VAL A 54 14.99 17.12 -13.40
C VAL A 54 15.31 17.42 -11.95
N THR A 55 14.98 16.46 -11.08
CA THR A 55 15.50 16.40 -9.72
C THR A 55 16.98 16.04 -9.75
N ASN A 56 17.82 16.72 -8.97
CA ASN A 56 19.25 16.41 -8.90
C ASN A 56 19.87 16.96 -7.60
N PRO A 57 20.48 16.14 -6.73
CA PRO A 57 20.53 14.67 -6.79
C PRO A 57 19.19 14.01 -6.41
N SER A 58 18.94 12.79 -6.91
CA SER A 58 17.87 11.89 -6.44
C SER A 58 18.30 10.43 -6.60
N ASN A 59 17.41 9.47 -6.40
CA ASN A 59 17.62 8.04 -6.71
C ASN A 59 16.29 7.36 -7.05
N SER A 60 16.33 6.24 -7.79
CA SER A 60 15.21 5.29 -7.75
C SER A 60 15.34 4.52 -6.44
N PRO A 61 14.35 4.57 -5.53
CA PRO A 61 14.46 4.05 -4.17
C PRO A 61 15.14 2.67 -4.09
N GLU A 62 16.26 2.65 -3.35
CA GLU A 62 16.96 1.44 -2.89
C GLU A 62 17.57 0.56 -3.99
N LEU A 63 17.57 1.00 -5.25
CA LEU A 63 18.13 0.26 -6.39
C LEU A 63 19.35 0.99 -7.00
N PRO A 64 20.57 0.43 -6.87
CA PRO A 64 21.71 0.94 -7.61
C PRO A 64 21.53 0.77 -9.12
N HIS A 65 21.99 1.76 -9.89
CA HIS A 65 22.08 1.66 -11.34
C HIS A 65 23.48 1.18 -11.80
N HIS A 66 24.49 1.31 -10.94
CA HIS A 66 25.80 0.67 -11.08
C HIS A 66 26.28 0.18 -9.71
N ALA A 67 27.31 -0.68 -9.67
CA ALA A 67 27.76 -1.39 -8.46
C ALA A 67 27.94 -0.51 -7.19
N ASN A 68 28.32 0.76 -7.34
CA ASN A 68 28.52 1.69 -6.23
C ASN A 68 27.81 3.06 -6.45
N ALA A 69 26.75 3.08 -7.26
CA ALA A 69 26.03 4.31 -7.59
C ALA A 69 24.51 4.11 -7.61
N SER A 70 23.82 4.87 -6.77
CA SER A 70 22.35 4.99 -6.75
C SER A 70 21.87 6.42 -7.03
N VAL A 71 22.74 7.42 -6.89
CA VAL A 71 22.41 8.82 -7.08
C VAL A 71 22.40 9.16 -8.58
N CYS A 72 21.28 9.70 -9.04
CA CYS A 72 21.04 10.07 -10.43
C CYS A 72 20.23 11.36 -10.54
N ALA A 73 20.09 11.87 -11.76
CA ALA A 73 19.21 12.99 -12.07
C ALA A 73 17.89 12.47 -12.69
N GLY A 74 16.75 12.96 -12.18
CA GLY A 74 15.42 12.74 -12.73
C GLY A 74 15.05 11.27 -12.97
N PRO A 75 15.13 10.36 -11.99
CA PRO A 75 14.60 9.01 -12.14
C PRO A 75 13.10 9.05 -12.50
N THR A 76 12.60 8.00 -13.15
CA THR A 76 11.23 7.99 -13.67
C THR A 76 10.17 8.18 -12.58
N MET A 77 10.39 7.63 -11.38
CA MET A 77 9.50 7.82 -10.23
C MET A 77 9.31 9.30 -9.87
N ASP A 78 10.40 10.07 -9.83
CA ASP A 78 10.34 11.49 -9.49
C ASP A 78 9.53 12.27 -10.52
N ASN A 79 9.78 12.03 -11.81
CA ASN A 79 9.05 12.69 -12.89
C ASN A 79 7.56 12.37 -12.84
N GLN A 80 7.19 11.13 -12.51
CA GLN A 80 5.78 10.74 -12.38
C GLN A 80 5.14 11.42 -11.16
N ILE A 81 5.78 11.39 -9.98
CA ILE A 81 5.24 12.04 -8.77
C ILE A 81 5.08 13.54 -8.98
N LEU A 82 6.06 14.21 -9.56
CA LEU A 82 5.99 15.65 -9.81
C LEU A 82 4.93 16.01 -10.84
N ARG A 83 4.67 15.13 -11.81
CA ARG A 83 3.59 15.31 -12.77
C ARG A 83 2.21 15.28 -12.09
N ASP A 84 2.00 14.38 -11.14
CA ASP A 84 0.79 14.32 -10.32
C ASP A 84 0.68 15.51 -9.36
N LEU A 85 1.78 15.88 -8.69
CA LEU A 85 1.80 17.03 -7.79
C LEU A 85 1.43 18.32 -8.53
N PHE A 86 2.09 18.62 -9.65
CA PHE A 86 1.84 19.84 -10.40
C PHE A 86 0.44 19.88 -11.02
N GLU A 87 -0.06 18.75 -11.55
CA GLU A 87 -1.43 18.68 -12.06
C GLU A 87 -2.46 18.81 -10.93
N GLY A 88 -2.25 18.12 -9.81
CA GLY A 88 -3.12 18.20 -8.64
C GLY A 88 -3.21 19.60 -8.06
N VAL A 89 -2.08 20.30 -7.93
CA VAL A 89 -2.04 21.71 -7.50
C VAL A 89 -2.76 22.61 -8.50
N ALA A 90 -2.56 22.41 -9.80
CA ALA A 90 -3.20 23.22 -10.82
C ALA A 90 -4.73 23.07 -10.80
N ARG A 91 -5.22 21.83 -10.67
CA ARG A 91 -6.66 21.53 -10.58
C ARG A 91 -7.27 22.00 -9.25
N ALA A 92 -6.58 21.81 -8.14
CA ALA A 92 -7.03 22.32 -6.84
C ALA A 92 -7.16 23.85 -6.87
N SER A 93 -6.17 24.53 -7.46
CA SER A 93 -6.19 25.97 -7.70
C SER A 93 -7.39 26.42 -8.54
N GLU A 94 -7.77 25.65 -9.58
CA GLU A 94 -8.98 25.89 -10.37
C GLU A 94 -10.26 25.77 -9.56
N VAL A 95 -10.41 24.66 -8.81
CA VAL A 95 -11.58 24.41 -7.95
C VAL A 95 -11.75 25.51 -6.91
N LEU A 96 -10.65 25.97 -6.30
CA LEU A 96 -10.67 26.96 -5.24
C LEU A 96 -10.74 28.41 -5.76
N GLY A 97 -10.51 28.65 -7.05
CA GLY A 97 -10.49 29.99 -7.63
C GLY A 97 -9.30 30.85 -7.16
N VAL A 98 -8.16 30.23 -6.81
CA VAL A 98 -6.97 30.92 -6.26
C VAL A 98 -5.74 30.72 -7.15
N ASP A 99 -4.67 31.50 -6.92
CA ASP A 99 -3.30 31.20 -7.42
C ASP A 99 -3.12 31.04 -8.93
N THR A 100 -3.86 31.79 -9.75
CA THR A 100 -3.82 31.74 -11.22
C THR A 100 -2.41 31.80 -11.81
N THR A 101 -1.53 32.68 -11.31
CA THR A 101 -0.13 32.77 -11.81
C THR A 101 0.68 31.52 -11.47
N PHE A 102 0.58 31.05 -10.22
CA PHE A 102 1.28 29.85 -9.76
C PHE A 102 0.79 28.59 -10.51
N ARG A 103 -0.51 28.51 -10.78
CA ARG A 103 -1.13 27.48 -11.62
C ARG A 103 -0.45 27.39 -12.99
N THR A 104 -0.22 28.53 -13.64
CA THR A 104 0.49 28.58 -14.93
C THR A 104 1.94 28.12 -14.80
N GLN A 105 2.64 28.51 -13.72
CA GLN A 105 4.02 28.09 -13.46
C GLN A 105 4.13 26.57 -13.28
N VAL A 106 3.29 25.96 -12.45
CA VAL A 106 3.32 24.50 -12.24
C VAL A 106 2.93 23.73 -13.49
N ARG A 107 1.95 24.20 -14.29
CA ARG A 107 1.62 23.58 -15.59
C ARG A 107 2.81 23.66 -16.56
N THR A 108 3.46 24.81 -16.66
CA THR A 108 4.65 24.99 -17.50
C THR A 108 5.81 24.10 -17.06
N ALA A 109 6.07 23.99 -15.75
CA ALA A 109 7.10 23.11 -15.22
C ALA A 109 6.79 21.63 -15.48
N LYS A 110 5.53 21.22 -15.29
CA LYS A 110 5.03 19.87 -15.60
C LYS A 110 5.33 19.48 -17.04
N ASP A 111 5.07 20.35 -17.99
CA ASP A 111 5.28 20.09 -19.42
C ASP A 111 6.77 19.99 -19.80
N ARG A 112 7.66 20.48 -18.94
CA ARG A 112 9.13 20.36 -19.08
C ARG A 112 9.74 19.17 -18.34
N LEU A 113 8.98 18.41 -17.55
CA LEU A 113 9.45 17.17 -16.91
C LEU A 113 9.68 16.07 -17.96
N ALA A 114 10.69 15.21 -17.74
CA ALA A 114 11.01 14.15 -18.68
C ALA A 114 9.82 13.19 -18.92
N PRO A 115 9.56 12.76 -20.16
CA PRO A 115 8.53 11.79 -20.45
C PRO A 115 8.98 10.38 -20.04
N MET A 116 8.01 9.51 -19.75
CA MET A 116 8.27 8.07 -19.64
C MET A 116 8.75 7.52 -20.99
N ARG A 117 9.67 6.56 -20.96
CA ARG A 117 10.25 5.94 -22.15
C ARG A 117 10.18 4.43 -22.08
N VAL A 118 10.01 3.80 -23.23
CA VAL A 118 10.14 2.35 -23.39
C VAL A 118 11.61 2.02 -23.69
N GLY A 119 12.20 1.18 -22.85
CA GLY A 119 13.58 0.74 -22.97
C GLY A 119 13.78 -0.38 -24.00
N SER A 120 15.03 -0.72 -24.26
CA SER A 120 15.41 -1.77 -25.23
C SER A 120 14.85 -3.16 -24.92
N ARG A 121 14.51 -3.45 -23.65
CA ARG A 121 13.89 -4.73 -23.22
C ARG A 121 12.35 -4.69 -23.24
N GLY A 122 11.77 -3.62 -23.79
CA GLY A 122 10.33 -3.37 -23.83
C GLY A 122 9.73 -2.92 -22.50
N ASN A 123 10.55 -2.60 -21.50
CA ASN A 123 10.13 -2.15 -20.17
C ASN A 123 9.95 -0.63 -20.12
N ILE A 124 9.33 -0.12 -19.05
CA ILE A 124 9.45 1.30 -18.68
C ILE A 124 10.88 1.53 -18.18
N GLN A 125 11.56 2.54 -18.72
CA GLN A 125 12.89 2.92 -18.23
C GLN A 125 12.78 3.45 -16.81
N GLU A 126 13.66 2.97 -15.92
CA GLU A 126 13.69 3.41 -14.52
C GLU A 126 14.47 4.72 -14.32
N TRP A 127 15.43 4.98 -15.20
CA TRP A 127 16.25 6.18 -15.25
C TRP A 127 16.13 6.85 -16.63
N LEU A 128 16.65 8.08 -16.77
CA LEU A 128 16.67 8.79 -18.07
C LEU A 128 17.48 8.05 -19.15
N ALA A 129 18.49 7.30 -18.72
CA ALA A 129 19.29 6.42 -19.56
C ALA A 129 18.75 4.99 -19.50
N ASP A 130 18.90 4.25 -20.61
CA ASP A 130 18.46 2.84 -20.73
C ASP A 130 19.42 1.88 -20.02
N TRP A 131 19.62 2.07 -18.73
CA TRP A 131 20.45 1.19 -17.91
C TRP A 131 19.71 -0.09 -17.54
N VAL A 132 20.48 -1.16 -17.40
CA VAL A 132 20.00 -2.41 -16.82
C VAL A 132 20.24 -2.35 -15.31
N GLU A 133 19.18 -2.63 -14.55
CA GLU A 133 19.23 -2.69 -13.10
C GLU A 133 20.25 -3.71 -12.58
N THR A 134 20.94 -3.40 -11.48
CA THR A 134 21.91 -4.33 -10.87
C THR A 134 21.23 -5.50 -10.15
N GLU A 135 19.97 -5.32 -9.75
CA GLU A 135 19.15 -6.33 -9.10
C GLU A 135 17.83 -6.49 -9.86
N ARG A 136 17.78 -7.49 -10.74
CA ARG A 136 16.60 -7.73 -11.60
C ARG A 136 15.30 -7.92 -10.81
N ASN A 137 15.36 -8.64 -9.68
CA ASN A 137 14.21 -9.00 -8.86
C ASN A 137 14.02 -8.05 -7.67
N HIS A 138 14.52 -6.82 -7.78
CA HIS A 138 14.45 -5.85 -6.70
C HIS A 138 13.01 -5.62 -6.22
N ARG A 139 12.85 -5.53 -4.90
CA ARG A 139 11.55 -5.38 -4.21
C ARG A 139 10.80 -4.10 -4.60
N HIS A 140 11.51 -3.01 -4.90
CA HIS A 140 10.88 -1.82 -5.44
C HIS A 140 10.62 -1.91 -6.94
N VAL A 141 9.46 -1.39 -7.33
CA VAL A 141 9.08 -1.15 -8.73
C VAL A 141 8.73 0.33 -8.91
N SER A 142 9.58 1.20 -8.36
CA SER A 142 9.37 2.65 -8.19
C SER A 142 8.94 3.38 -9.47
N HIS A 143 9.52 3.02 -10.61
CA HIS A 143 9.21 3.61 -11.91
C HIS A 143 7.86 3.18 -12.50
N LEU A 144 7.08 2.36 -11.78
CA LEU A 144 5.68 2.07 -12.07
C LEU A 144 4.71 2.81 -11.13
N TYR A 145 5.15 3.80 -10.35
CA TYR A 145 4.23 4.71 -9.65
C TYR A 145 3.13 5.24 -10.58
N GLY A 146 3.49 5.56 -11.84
CA GLY A 146 2.59 5.97 -12.91
C GLY A 146 1.42 5.01 -13.21
N LEU A 147 1.59 3.71 -12.93
CA LEU A 147 0.56 2.67 -13.06
C LEU A 147 -0.30 2.56 -11.79
N HIS A 148 0.36 2.55 -10.62
CA HIS A 148 -0.30 2.58 -9.32
C HIS A 148 0.66 3.17 -8.26
N PRO A 149 0.23 4.17 -7.47
CA PRO A 149 -1.15 4.62 -7.28
C PRO A 149 -1.66 5.65 -8.32
N SER A 150 -0.80 6.18 -9.19
CA SER A 150 -1.16 7.19 -10.19
C SER A 150 -2.09 6.65 -11.29
N ASN A 151 -2.44 7.49 -12.27
CA ASN A 151 -3.22 7.16 -13.46
C ASN A 151 -2.52 7.57 -14.77
N GLN A 152 -1.21 7.77 -14.75
CA GLN A 152 -0.43 8.15 -15.92
C GLN A 152 -0.19 6.99 -16.91
N ILE A 153 -0.26 5.74 -16.44
CA ILE A 153 -0.17 4.53 -17.26
C ILE A 153 -1.50 3.78 -17.16
N THR A 154 -2.29 3.82 -18.23
CA THR A 154 -3.58 3.11 -18.30
C THR A 154 -3.72 2.35 -19.62
N ARG A 155 -4.50 1.26 -19.58
CA ARG A 155 -4.76 0.40 -20.75
C ARG A 155 -5.29 1.17 -21.96
N ARG A 156 -6.21 2.11 -21.69
CA ARG A 156 -6.94 2.87 -22.69
C ARG A 156 -6.28 4.21 -23.04
N GLY A 157 -5.71 4.91 -22.06
CA GLY A 157 -5.10 6.23 -22.27
C GLY A 157 -3.67 6.18 -22.80
N THR A 158 -2.90 5.16 -22.43
CA THR A 158 -1.47 5.04 -22.79
C THR A 158 -1.10 3.58 -23.09
N PRO A 159 -1.70 2.96 -24.13
CA PRO A 159 -1.57 1.51 -24.37
C PRO A 159 -0.12 1.04 -24.54
N GLN A 160 0.74 1.84 -25.19
CA GLN A 160 2.17 1.50 -25.34
C GLN A 160 2.91 1.44 -23.99
N LEU A 161 2.66 2.42 -23.10
CA LEU A 161 3.26 2.43 -21.76
C LEU A 161 2.66 1.33 -20.88
N TYR A 162 1.39 0.98 -21.09
CA TYR A 162 0.72 -0.10 -20.38
C TYR A 162 1.36 -1.46 -20.67
N GLU A 163 1.62 -1.78 -21.94
CA GLU A 163 2.35 -3.00 -22.31
C GLU A 163 3.80 -2.97 -21.79
N ALA A 164 4.45 -1.81 -21.82
CA ALA A 164 5.79 -1.68 -21.25
C ALA A 164 5.80 -1.86 -19.72
N ALA A 165 4.76 -1.42 -19.02
CA ALA A 165 4.60 -1.65 -17.59
C ALA A 165 4.32 -3.13 -17.28
N ARG A 166 3.52 -3.83 -18.09
CA ARG A 166 3.37 -5.30 -18.00
C ARG A 166 4.73 -5.98 -18.13
N ARG A 167 5.49 -5.64 -19.17
CA ARG A 167 6.83 -6.18 -19.38
C ARG A 167 7.76 -5.91 -18.19
N THR A 168 7.66 -4.73 -17.60
CA THR A 168 8.42 -4.36 -16.39
C THR A 168 8.10 -5.28 -15.22
N LEU A 169 6.80 -5.53 -14.96
CA LEU A 169 6.35 -6.44 -13.90
C LEU A 169 6.83 -7.88 -14.13
N GLU A 170 6.75 -8.36 -15.36
CA GLU A 170 7.28 -9.69 -15.73
C GLU A 170 8.79 -9.81 -15.51
N LEU A 171 9.55 -8.75 -15.80
CA LEU A 171 11.00 -8.73 -15.59
C LEU A 171 11.36 -8.73 -14.11
N ARG A 172 10.62 -7.99 -13.27
CA ARG A 172 10.77 -7.92 -11.81
C ARG A 172 10.33 -9.21 -11.10
N GLY A 173 9.34 -9.91 -11.65
CA GLY A 173 8.79 -11.13 -11.09
C GLY A 173 7.83 -10.90 -9.92
N ASP A 174 7.34 -12.01 -9.38
CA ASP A 174 6.23 -12.06 -8.42
C ASP A 174 6.65 -12.19 -6.96
N ASP A 175 7.94 -12.24 -6.66
CA ASP A 175 8.41 -12.42 -5.28
C ASP A 175 8.67 -11.06 -4.60
N GLY A 176 8.89 -11.08 -3.28
CA GLY A 176 9.26 -9.90 -2.51
C GLY A 176 8.82 -10.00 -1.05
N THR A 177 9.02 -8.88 -0.35
CA THR A 177 8.54 -8.63 1.00
C THR A 177 7.01 -8.43 1.00
N GLY A 178 6.38 -8.44 2.18
CA GLY A 178 4.94 -8.23 2.35
C GLY A 178 4.40 -7.02 1.56
N TRP A 179 4.94 -5.83 1.77
CA TRP A 179 4.57 -4.63 0.99
C TRP A 179 4.84 -4.75 -0.51
N SER A 180 5.90 -5.44 -0.94
CA SER A 180 6.24 -5.58 -2.37
C SER A 180 5.20 -6.45 -3.06
N LEU A 181 4.82 -7.57 -2.45
CA LEU A 181 3.71 -8.41 -2.91
C LEU A 181 2.41 -7.61 -2.96
N ALA A 182 2.09 -6.89 -1.88
CA ALA A 182 0.88 -6.07 -1.80
C ALA A 182 0.81 -4.99 -2.89
N TRP A 183 1.92 -4.31 -3.18
CA TRP A 183 1.98 -3.35 -4.27
C TRP A 183 1.79 -4.02 -5.64
N LYS A 184 2.37 -5.21 -5.84
CA LYS A 184 2.18 -6.01 -7.06
C LYS A 184 0.74 -6.50 -7.23
N ILE A 185 -0.01 -6.77 -6.16
CA ILE A 185 -1.47 -7.03 -6.26
C ILE A 185 -2.16 -5.85 -6.94
N ASN A 186 -1.88 -4.62 -6.48
CA ASN A 186 -2.47 -3.40 -7.06
C ASN A 186 -2.01 -3.19 -8.51
N TYR A 187 -0.75 -3.45 -8.84
CA TYR A 187 -0.26 -3.37 -10.21
C TYR A 187 -0.98 -4.35 -11.14
N TRP A 188 -1.11 -5.62 -10.73
CA TRP A 188 -1.79 -6.61 -11.56
C TRP A 188 -3.31 -6.40 -11.63
N ALA A 189 -3.91 -5.81 -10.59
CA ALA A 189 -5.29 -5.31 -10.64
C ALA A 189 -5.45 -4.21 -11.70
N ARG A 190 -4.53 -3.22 -11.73
CA ARG A 190 -4.48 -2.17 -12.78
C ARG A 190 -4.15 -2.71 -14.16
N MET A 191 -3.48 -3.87 -14.25
CA MET A 191 -3.26 -4.62 -15.48
C MET A 191 -4.50 -5.41 -15.95
N GLU A 192 -5.61 -5.29 -15.23
CA GLU A 192 -6.86 -6.02 -15.50
C GLU A 192 -6.64 -7.55 -15.52
N ASP A 193 -5.63 -8.02 -14.78
CA ASP A 193 -5.20 -9.42 -14.70
C ASP A 193 -5.55 -10.00 -13.32
N GLY A 194 -6.82 -10.38 -13.18
CA GLY A 194 -7.34 -10.93 -11.94
C GLY A 194 -6.63 -12.22 -11.50
N ALA A 195 -6.20 -13.05 -12.46
CA ALA A 195 -5.53 -14.30 -12.16
C ALA A 195 -4.18 -14.06 -11.48
N ARG A 196 -3.39 -13.11 -12.00
CA ARG A 196 -2.08 -12.76 -11.44
C ARG A 196 -2.21 -12.01 -10.11
N ALA A 197 -3.16 -11.08 -10.01
CA ALA A 197 -3.44 -10.41 -8.74
C ALA A 197 -3.88 -11.41 -7.64
N HIS A 198 -4.76 -12.35 -7.96
CA HIS A 198 -5.19 -13.40 -7.03
C HIS A 198 -4.07 -14.38 -6.66
N LYS A 199 -3.15 -14.68 -7.58
CA LYS A 199 -1.93 -15.44 -7.24
C LYS A 199 -1.13 -14.72 -6.16
N LEU A 200 -0.90 -13.42 -6.30
CA LEU A 200 -0.11 -12.65 -5.34
C LEU A 200 -0.80 -12.50 -3.98
N ILE A 201 -2.15 -12.43 -3.94
CA ILE A 201 -2.90 -12.56 -2.69
C ILE A 201 -2.56 -13.89 -2.00
N ARG A 202 -2.54 -15.00 -2.75
CA ARG A 202 -2.17 -16.32 -2.18
C ARG A 202 -0.72 -16.36 -1.70
N ASP A 203 0.19 -15.70 -2.41
CA ASP A 203 1.60 -15.62 -2.01
C ASP A 203 1.78 -14.79 -0.73
N LEU A 204 0.93 -13.78 -0.50
CA LEU A 204 0.96 -12.96 0.72
C LEU A 204 0.39 -13.67 1.96
N VAL A 205 -0.57 -14.58 1.80
CA VAL A 205 -1.22 -15.29 2.94
C VAL A 205 -0.50 -16.59 3.36
N ARG A 206 0.76 -16.75 3.00
CA ARG A 206 1.59 -17.88 3.45
C ARG A 206 2.11 -17.62 4.86
N THR A 207 2.42 -18.67 5.61
CA THR A 207 2.89 -18.56 7.02
C THR A 207 4.24 -17.84 7.17
N ASP A 208 5.03 -17.74 6.10
CA ASP A 208 6.28 -16.96 6.03
C ASP A 208 6.07 -15.49 5.61
N ARG A 209 4.82 -15.08 5.36
CA ARG A 209 4.39 -13.73 4.95
C ARG A 209 3.23 -13.18 5.76
N LEU A 210 2.50 -14.02 6.47
CA LEU A 210 1.37 -13.66 7.31
C LEU A 210 1.45 -14.42 8.63
N ALA A 211 1.60 -13.68 9.73
CA ALA A 211 1.61 -14.25 11.07
C ALA A 211 0.24 -14.87 11.44
N PRO A 212 0.15 -15.76 12.44
CA PRO A 212 -1.12 -16.36 12.87
C PRO A 212 -2.19 -15.35 13.30
N ASN A 213 -1.79 -14.14 13.72
CA ASN A 213 -2.69 -13.02 14.03
C ASN A 213 -3.06 -12.17 12.79
N MET A 214 -2.74 -12.65 11.59
CA MET A 214 -2.95 -11.99 10.30
C MET A 214 -2.13 -10.71 10.08
N PHE A 215 -1.08 -10.48 10.86
CA PHE A 215 -0.12 -9.41 10.55
C PHE A 215 0.78 -9.78 9.39
N ASP A 216 0.94 -8.86 8.45
CA ASP A 216 1.89 -8.96 7.35
C ASP A 216 3.33 -9.00 7.87
N LEU A 217 4.15 -9.79 7.19
CA LEU A 217 5.54 -10.02 7.54
C LEU A 217 6.44 -9.62 6.37
N HIS A 218 7.27 -8.62 6.62
CA HIS A 218 8.37 -8.27 5.74
C HIS A 218 9.33 -9.44 5.52
N PRO A 219 9.78 -10.22 6.55
CA PRO A 219 9.74 -10.07 8.02
C PRO A 219 10.69 -8.99 8.59
N PRO A 220 10.49 -8.49 9.84
CA PRO A 220 9.44 -8.86 10.80
C PRO A 220 8.08 -8.22 10.45
N PHE A 221 7.17 -8.09 11.41
CA PHE A 221 5.90 -7.38 11.21
C PHE A 221 6.10 -6.01 10.52
N GLN A 222 5.36 -5.82 9.43
CA GLN A 222 5.15 -4.53 8.79
C GLN A 222 3.67 -4.44 8.40
N ILE A 223 3.00 -3.33 8.69
CA ILE A 223 1.54 -3.22 8.46
C ILE A 223 1.19 -2.85 7.02
N ASP A 224 2.18 -2.46 6.23
CA ASP A 224 2.03 -1.99 4.85
C ASP A 224 1.46 -3.06 3.93
N GLY A 225 1.86 -4.32 4.06
CA GLY A 225 1.30 -5.43 3.29
C GLY A 225 -0.18 -5.68 3.58
N ASN A 226 -0.63 -5.50 4.83
CA ASN A 226 -2.06 -5.59 5.18
C ASN A 226 -2.88 -4.52 4.43
N PHE A 227 -2.50 -3.24 4.54
CA PHE A 227 -3.21 -2.14 3.89
C PHE A 227 -3.13 -2.23 2.37
N GLY A 228 -1.95 -2.57 1.83
CA GLY A 228 -1.75 -2.73 0.40
C GLY A 228 -2.57 -3.87 -0.19
N ALA A 229 -2.76 -4.98 0.53
CA ALA A 229 -3.60 -6.08 0.09
C ALA A 229 -5.09 -5.69 0.06
N THR A 230 -5.56 -4.97 1.08
CA THR A 230 -6.93 -4.41 1.07
C THR A 230 -7.15 -3.47 -0.11
N SER A 231 -6.19 -2.57 -0.38
CA SER A 231 -6.22 -1.72 -1.58
C SER A 231 -6.26 -2.55 -2.87
N GLY A 232 -5.44 -3.61 -2.95
CA GLY A 232 -5.36 -4.46 -4.13
C GLY A 232 -6.67 -5.21 -4.41
N ILE A 233 -7.31 -5.74 -3.37
CA ILE A 233 -8.64 -6.39 -3.48
C ILE A 233 -9.68 -5.37 -3.94
N ALA A 234 -9.68 -4.14 -3.41
CA ALA A 234 -10.58 -3.08 -3.85
C ALA A 234 -10.34 -2.72 -5.33
N GLU A 235 -9.09 -2.55 -5.76
CA GLU A 235 -8.70 -2.26 -7.15
C GLU A 235 -9.03 -3.39 -8.13
N MET A 236 -9.12 -4.65 -7.66
CA MET A 236 -9.60 -5.77 -8.47
C MET A 236 -11.11 -5.71 -8.74
N LEU A 237 -11.87 -5.13 -7.81
CA LEU A 237 -13.34 -5.09 -7.83
C LEU A 237 -13.90 -3.76 -8.32
N LEU A 238 -13.16 -2.65 -8.15
CA LEU A 238 -13.54 -1.32 -8.59
C LEU A 238 -12.30 -0.48 -8.91
N GLN A 239 -12.26 0.09 -10.11
CA GLN A 239 -11.33 1.13 -10.50
C GLN A 239 -12.08 2.43 -10.77
N SER A 240 -11.53 3.57 -10.34
CA SER A 240 -12.16 4.88 -10.55
C SER A 240 -11.18 6.00 -10.95
N HIS A 241 -10.01 5.63 -11.45
CA HIS A 241 -8.87 6.55 -11.63
C HIS A 241 -8.86 7.26 -13.00
N ASN A 242 -9.75 6.90 -13.93
CA ASN A 242 -9.71 7.38 -15.32
C ASN A 242 -11.01 8.05 -15.80
N GLY A 243 -11.70 8.78 -14.91
CA GLY A 243 -12.94 9.50 -15.25
C GLY A 243 -14.17 8.61 -15.44
N GLU A 244 -14.09 7.34 -15.03
CA GLU A 244 -15.16 6.35 -15.10
C GLU A 244 -15.07 5.41 -13.89
N LEU A 245 -16.19 4.83 -13.48
CA LEU A 245 -16.23 3.68 -12.57
C LEU A 245 -16.13 2.41 -13.40
N HIS A 246 -15.03 1.69 -13.29
CA HIS A 246 -14.81 0.40 -13.94
C HIS A 246 -15.05 -0.72 -12.92
N LEU A 247 -16.13 -1.47 -13.11
CA LEU A 247 -16.64 -2.46 -12.16
C LEU A 247 -16.17 -3.87 -12.52
N LEU A 248 -15.66 -4.59 -11.52
CA LEU A 248 -15.05 -5.91 -11.63
C LEU A 248 -13.92 -6.00 -12.68
N PRO A 249 -12.98 -5.02 -12.74
CA PRO A 249 -11.98 -4.91 -13.79
C PRO A 249 -10.98 -6.10 -13.80
N ALA A 250 -10.72 -6.71 -12.64
CA ALA A 250 -9.76 -7.79 -12.50
C ALA A 250 -10.32 -8.91 -11.60
N LEU A 251 -11.58 -9.31 -11.83
CA LEU A 251 -12.21 -10.43 -11.11
C LEU A 251 -11.52 -11.78 -11.48
N PRO A 252 -10.93 -12.51 -10.51
CA PRO A 252 -10.30 -13.80 -10.79
C PRO A 252 -11.35 -14.89 -10.97
N SER A 253 -11.06 -15.89 -11.81
CA SER A 253 -11.91 -17.07 -11.98
C SER A 253 -12.13 -17.86 -10.69
N ALA A 254 -11.21 -17.76 -9.72
CA ALA A 254 -11.35 -18.37 -8.40
C ALA A 254 -12.49 -17.77 -7.57
N TRP A 255 -12.95 -16.55 -7.88
CA TRP A 255 -14.09 -15.90 -7.24
C TRP A 255 -15.31 -16.02 -8.15
N ALA A 256 -15.73 -17.25 -8.45
CA ALA A 256 -16.81 -17.51 -9.40
C ALA A 256 -18.14 -16.86 -8.97
N THR A 257 -18.43 -16.85 -7.66
CA THR A 257 -19.64 -16.26 -7.09
C THR A 257 -19.27 -15.40 -5.89
N GLY A 258 -19.86 -14.22 -5.78
CA GLY A 258 -19.59 -13.32 -4.68
C GLY A 258 -20.35 -12.00 -4.78
N GLN A 259 -20.13 -11.16 -3.78
CA GLN A 259 -20.67 -9.81 -3.74
C GLN A 259 -19.72 -8.88 -3.00
N VAL A 260 -19.81 -7.59 -3.32
CA VAL A 260 -19.13 -6.50 -2.61
C VAL A 260 -20.07 -5.33 -2.41
N ALA A 261 -19.94 -4.65 -1.28
CA ALA A 261 -20.77 -3.53 -0.87
C ALA A 261 -19.89 -2.41 -0.31
N GLY A 262 -20.27 -1.16 -0.57
CA GLY A 262 -19.70 0.00 0.13
C GLY A 262 -18.36 0.50 -0.41
N LEU A 263 -17.89 0.02 -1.57
CA LEU A 263 -16.66 0.55 -2.17
C LEU A 263 -16.87 2.00 -2.58
N ARG A 264 -15.85 2.85 -2.37
CA ARG A 264 -15.90 4.25 -2.76
C ARG A 264 -15.25 4.44 -4.12
N GLY A 265 -15.89 5.24 -4.97
CA GLY A 265 -15.36 5.67 -6.27
C GLY A 265 -15.08 7.17 -6.29
N ARG A 266 -14.04 7.60 -7.02
CA ARG A 266 -13.78 9.02 -7.31
C ARG A 266 -15.01 9.64 -8.01
N GLY A 267 -15.37 10.85 -7.60
CA GLY A 267 -16.60 11.54 -7.98
C GLY A 267 -17.70 11.50 -6.92
N GLY A 268 -17.48 10.84 -5.78
CA GLY A 268 -18.47 10.76 -4.69
C GLY A 268 -19.49 9.65 -4.93
N TYR A 269 -19.01 8.44 -5.18
CA TYR A 269 -19.87 7.29 -5.44
C TYR A 269 -19.65 6.19 -4.40
N THR A 270 -20.75 5.55 -4.00
CA THR A 270 -20.72 4.28 -3.28
C THR A 270 -21.19 3.18 -4.21
N VAL A 271 -20.38 2.13 -4.34
CA VAL A 271 -20.54 1.09 -5.36
C VAL A 271 -20.72 -0.28 -4.70
N GLY A 272 -21.63 -1.06 -5.25
CA GLY A 272 -21.80 -2.47 -4.94
C GLY A 272 -21.89 -3.31 -6.20
N ALA A 273 -21.58 -4.59 -6.10
CA ALA A 273 -21.72 -5.55 -7.19
C ALA A 273 -22.01 -6.95 -6.64
N ALA A 274 -22.78 -7.74 -7.38
CA ALA A 274 -22.97 -9.17 -7.16
C ALA A 274 -22.72 -9.91 -8.48
N TRP A 275 -22.10 -11.09 -8.39
CA TRP A 275 -21.72 -11.88 -9.56
C TRP A 275 -21.84 -13.38 -9.31
N THR A 276 -22.09 -14.11 -10.39
CA THR A 276 -22.18 -15.57 -10.45
C THR A 276 -21.49 -16.05 -11.72
N SER A 277 -20.80 -17.20 -11.65
CA SER A 277 -20.03 -17.75 -12.77
C SER A 277 -19.05 -16.75 -13.40
N GLY A 278 -18.46 -15.87 -12.59
CA GLY A 278 -17.52 -14.83 -13.02
C GLY A 278 -18.14 -13.68 -13.84
N GLN A 279 -19.47 -13.56 -13.86
CA GLN A 279 -20.19 -12.48 -14.55
C GLN A 279 -21.05 -11.69 -13.57
N ALA A 280 -21.05 -10.37 -13.70
CA ALA A 280 -21.93 -9.51 -12.91
C ALA A 280 -23.39 -9.86 -13.17
N ASP A 281 -24.12 -10.07 -12.09
CA ASP A 281 -25.58 -10.18 -12.08
C ASP A 281 -26.19 -8.79 -11.87
N GLU A 282 -25.56 -8.00 -11.00
CA GLU A 282 -26.02 -6.70 -10.55
C GLU A 282 -24.86 -5.77 -10.23
N LEU A 283 -25.02 -4.49 -10.58
CA LEU A 283 -24.17 -3.38 -10.21
C LEU A 283 -25.03 -2.27 -9.58
N LEU A 284 -24.56 -1.69 -8.47
CA LEU A 284 -25.20 -0.59 -7.78
C LEU A 284 -24.27 0.60 -7.69
N VAL A 285 -24.79 1.80 -7.99
CA VAL A 285 -24.06 3.05 -7.86
C VAL A 285 -24.94 4.08 -7.17
N ARG A 286 -24.59 4.43 -5.93
CA ARG A 286 -25.18 5.56 -5.21
C ARG A 286 -24.31 6.79 -5.42
N ALA A 287 -24.93 7.91 -5.81
CA ALA A 287 -24.24 9.18 -5.99
C ALA A 287 -24.43 10.08 -4.75
N ASP A 288 -23.35 10.71 -4.29
CA ASP A 288 -23.42 11.69 -3.19
C ASP A 288 -23.80 13.08 -3.70
N ARG A 289 -23.70 13.31 -5.02
CA ARG A 289 -23.91 14.60 -5.68
C ARG A 289 -24.54 14.42 -7.04
N ASP A 290 -25.19 15.47 -7.53
CA ASP A 290 -25.67 15.53 -8.90
C ASP A 290 -24.48 15.52 -9.88
N GLY A 291 -24.66 14.92 -11.05
CA GLY A 291 -23.62 14.93 -12.08
C GLY A 291 -23.84 13.93 -13.19
N THR A 292 -22.75 13.63 -13.90
CA THR A 292 -22.71 12.59 -14.93
C THR A 292 -21.69 11.55 -14.53
N VAL A 293 -22.06 10.27 -14.63
CA VAL A 293 -21.17 9.14 -14.36
C VAL A 293 -21.02 8.28 -15.60
N ARG A 294 -19.80 7.82 -15.86
CA ARG A 294 -19.49 6.76 -16.82
C ARG A 294 -19.26 5.47 -16.05
N LEU A 295 -20.00 4.42 -16.41
CA LEU A 295 -19.89 3.09 -15.84
C LEU A 295 -19.32 2.16 -16.91
N ARG A 296 -18.18 1.52 -16.64
CA ARG A 296 -17.60 0.48 -17.48
C ARG A 296 -17.76 -0.88 -16.83
N ALA A 297 -18.34 -1.84 -17.54
CA ALA A 297 -18.44 -3.22 -17.08
C ALA A 297 -18.78 -4.16 -18.25
N ARG A 298 -18.32 -5.42 -18.16
CA ARG A 298 -18.73 -6.48 -19.10
C ARG A 298 -20.25 -6.70 -19.15
N LEU A 299 -20.97 -6.39 -18.06
CA LEU A 299 -22.43 -6.45 -18.03
C LEU A 299 -23.07 -5.63 -19.15
N PHE A 300 -22.46 -4.50 -19.53
CA PHE A 300 -23.02 -3.59 -20.53
C PHE A 300 -22.85 -4.07 -21.98
N THR A 301 -21.99 -5.07 -22.23
CA THR A 301 -21.87 -5.69 -23.56
C THR A 301 -23.04 -6.64 -23.86
N GLY A 302 -23.78 -7.07 -22.84
CA GLY A 302 -24.98 -7.88 -22.97
C GLY A 302 -26.26 -7.08 -22.78
N SER A 303 -27.38 -7.80 -22.66
CA SER A 303 -28.68 -7.22 -22.35
C SER A 303 -28.85 -7.02 -20.84
N PHE A 304 -29.25 -5.83 -20.45
CA PHE A 304 -29.43 -5.45 -19.04
C PHE A 304 -30.63 -4.51 -18.85
N THR A 305 -31.08 -4.39 -17.60
CA THR A 305 -31.97 -3.32 -17.14
C THR A 305 -31.16 -2.30 -16.36
N LEU A 306 -31.58 -1.02 -16.41
CA LEU A 306 -31.01 0.05 -15.61
C LEU A 306 -32.15 0.89 -15.03
N VAL A 307 -32.19 1.00 -13.70
CA VAL A 307 -33.28 1.66 -12.98
C VAL A 307 -32.70 2.59 -11.92
N ASP A 308 -33.29 3.77 -11.76
CA ASP A 308 -33.12 4.60 -10.58
C ASP A 308 -34.01 4.03 -9.46
N VAL A 309 -33.39 3.45 -8.44
CA VAL A 309 -34.09 2.82 -7.31
C VAL A 309 -34.83 3.85 -6.46
N GLY A 310 -34.46 5.14 -6.53
CA GLY A 310 -35.07 6.20 -5.74
C GLY A 310 -36.49 6.55 -6.20
N ASP A 311 -36.73 6.57 -7.52
CA ASP A 311 -38.04 6.93 -8.10
C ASP A 311 -38.65 5.85 -9.01
N GLY A 312 -37.95 4.73 -9.22
CA GLY A 312 -38.37 3.63 -10.09
C GLY A 312 -38.23 3.93 -11.60
N GLY A 313 -37.70 5.10 -11.96
CA GLY A 313 -37.54 5.54 -13.34
C GLY A 313 -36.41 4.83 -14.07
N THR A 314 -36.47 4.86 -15.41
CA THR A 314 -35.32 4.49 -16.24
C THR A 314 -34.51 5.76 -16.54
N PRO A 315 -33.26 5.87 -16.08
CA PRO A 315 -32.45 7.06 -16.34
C PRO A 315 -32.13 7.18 -17.83
N ALA A 316 -32.07 8.42 -18.34
CA ALA A 316 -31.59 8.68 -19.68
C ALA A 316 -30.10 8.28 -19.77
N THR A 317 -29.74 7.53 -20.82
CA THR A 317 -28.38 7.05 -21.01
C THR A 317 -27.84 7.28 -22.41
N THR A 318 -26.51 7.34 -22.50
CA THR A 318 -25.77 7.22 -23.75
C THR A 318 -24.77 6.07 -23.65
N ARG A 319 -24.32 5.55 -24.80
CA ARG A 319 -23.32 4.48 -24.88
C ARG A 319 -22.10 4.95 -25.66
N PRO A 320 -21.11 5.59 -24.99
CA PRO A 320 -19.89 6.03 -25.65
C PRO A 320 -19.05 4.89 -26.22
N GLU A 321 -19.11 3.71 -25.60
CA GLU A 321 -18.42 2.48 -25.99
C GLU A 321 -19.32 1.27 -25.70
N THR A 322 -19.01 0.11 -26.28
CA THR A 322 -19.82 -1.12 -26.15
C THR A 322 -20.03 -1.56 -24.70
N ASP A 323 -19.01 -1.39 -23.86
CA ASP A 323 -18.97 -1.76 -22.45
C ASP A 323 -19.11 -0.55 -21.51
N VAL A 324 -19.50 0.62 -22.02
CA VAL A 324 -19.67 1.86 -21.23
C VAL A 324 -21.08 2.41 -21.35
N VAL A 325 -21.68 2.68 -20.20
CA VAL A 325 -22.94 3.43 -20.07
C VAL A 325 -22.66 4.75 -19.37
N GLN A 326 -23.16 5.84 -19.92
CA GLN A 326 -23.13 7.15 -19.29
C GLN A 326 -24.54 7.60 -18.94
N LEU A 327 -24.74 8.07 -17.72
CA LEU A 327 -26.03 8.55 -17.23
C LEU A 327 -25.87 9.80 -16.35
N THR A 328 -26.94 10.60 -16.29
CA THR A 328 -27.07 11.68 -15.30
C THR A 328 -27.55 11.07 -13.99
N VAL A 329 -26.91 11.47 -12.88
CA VAL A 329 -27.20 10.98 -11.54
C VAL A 329 -27.63 12.12 -10.63
N LYS A 330 -28.49 11.81 -9.66
CA LYS A 330 -28.94 12.72 -8.61
C LYS A 330 -28.33 12.36 -7.26
N ALA A 331 -28.04 13.37 -6.46
CA ALA A 331 -27.56 13.21 -5.11
C ALA A 331 -28.53 12.36 -4.28
N GLY A 332 -28.00 11.35 -3.59
CA GLY A 332 -28.77 10.45 -2.75
C GLY A 332 -29.59 9.38 -3.48
N HIS A 333 -29.56 9.35 -4.82
CA HIS A 333 -30.18 8.28 -5.61
C HIS A 333 -29.22 7.09 -5.79
N THR A 334 -29.80 5.91 -6.02
CA THR A 334 -29.06 4.68 -6.29
C THR A 334 -29.49 4.12 -7.63
N TYR A 335 -28.53 3.89 -8.52
CA TYR A 335 -28.75 3.34 -9.85
C TYR A 335 -28.36 1.88 -9.87
N ARG A 336 -29.29 1.04 -10.34
CA ARG A 336 -29.12 -0.42 -10.40
C ARG A 336 -29.08 -0.88 -11.85
N ALA A 337 -27.95 -1.44 -12.28
CA ALA A 337 -27.84 -2.17 -13.53
C ALA A 337 -27.89 -3.67 -13.26
N ALA A 338 -28.70 -4.43 -13.98
CA ALA A 338 -28.79 -5.88 -13.78
C ALA A 338 -28.92 -6.66 -15.09
N ARG A 339 -28.30 -7.83 -15.14
CA ARG A 339 -28.40 -8.75 -16.27
C ARG A 339 -29.86 -9.19 -16.44
N LEU A 340 -30.37 -9.23 -17.68
CA LEU A 340 -31.73 -9.72 -17.93
C LEU A 340 -31.93 -11.14 -17.38
N GLY A 341 -33.04 -11.35 -16.68
CA GLY A 341 -33.36 -12.62 -16.04
C GLY A 341 -32.57 -12.92 -14.76
N ALA A 342 -31.62 -12.07 -14.36
CA ALA A 342 -31.07 -12.15 -13.01
C ALA A 342 -32.14 -11.71 -12.01
N THR A 343 -32.45 -12.59 -11.06
CA THR A 343 -33.24 -12.24 -9.87
C THR A 343 -32.46 -11.24 -9.02
N ALA A 344 -33.15 -10.28 -8.41
CA ALA A 344 -32.54 -9.43 -7.40
C ALA A 344 -32.02 -10.32 -6.26
N SER A 345 -30.72 -10.24 -5.96
CA SER A 345 -30.20 -10.74 -4.68
C SER A 345 -30.72 -9.84 -3.57
N PRO A 346 -31.04 -10.35 -2.37
CA PRO A 346 -31.49 -9.50 -1.28
C PRO A 346 -30.40 -8.48 -0.91
N THR A 347 -30.77 -7.21 -1.08
CA THR A 347 -30.17 -5.96 -0.57
C THR A 347 -28.66 -5.95 -0.32
N VAL A 348 -27.90 -5.41 -1.27
CA VAL A 348 -26.64 -4.75 -0.94
C VAL A 348 -27.02 -3.37 -0.38
N SER A 349 -27.13 -3.26 0.95
CA SER A 349 -27.34 -1.96 1.59
C SER A 349 -26.20 -1.02 1.20
N ALA A 350 -26.53 0.05 0.47
CA ALA A 350 -25.60 1.15 0.14
C ALA A 350 -25.17 1.96 1.38
N THR A 351 -25.79 1.70 2.53
CA THR A 351 -25.32 2.12 3.84
C THR A 351 -24.50 0.99 4.46
N VAL A 352 -23.18 1.12 4.40
CA VAL A 352 -22.42 0.73 5.58
C VAL A 352 -22.77 1.79 6.61
N SER A 353 -23.73 1.52 7.48
CA SER A 353 -23.82 2.23 8.75
C SER A 353 -22.56 1.85 9.53
N VAL A 354 -21.45 2.51 9.21
CA VAL A 354 -20.41 2.69 10.21
C VAL A 354 -21.05 3.70 11.16
N SER A 355 -21.76 3.21 12.17
CA SER A 355 -21.84 3.99 13.39
C SER A 355 -20.41 4.09 13.90
N PRO A 356 -19.75 5.25 13.94
CA PRO A 356 -18.70 5.45 14.93
C PRO A 356 -19.41 5.69 16.27
N THR A 357 -20.32 4.81 16.67
CA THR A 357 -20.71 4.71 18.08
C THR A 357 -19.75 3.71 18.71
N VAL A 358 -18.47 4.04 18.65
CA VAL A 358 -17.71 4.00 19.88
C VAL A 358 -18.32 5.13 20.71
N SER A 359 -19.47 4.85 21.36
CA SER A 359 -19.69 5.48 22.65
C SER A 359 -18.39 5.26 23.40
N PRO A 360 -17.81 6.27 24.06
CA PRO A 360 -16.74 6.01 25.01
C PRO A 360 -17.39 5.18 26.12
N THR A 361 -17.53 3.87 25.91
CA THR A 361 -17.66 2.91 26.99
C THR A 361 -16.42 3.20 27.79
N ALA A 362 -16.65 3.80 28.96
CA ALA A 362 -15.66 4.40 29.82
C ALA A 362 -14.34 3.69 29.61
N SER A 363 -13.34 4.46 29.16
CA SER A 363 -11.94 4.08 29.19
C SER A 363 -11.76 3.12 30.36
N VAL A 364 -11.75 1.81 30.07
CA VAL A 364 -10.99 0.92 30.92
C VAL A 364 -9.61 1.37 30.52
N SER A 365 -9.13 2.40 31.24
CA SER A 365 -7.72 2.70 31.26
C SER A 365 -7.06 1.33 31.32
N PRO A 366 -6.08 1.02 30.47
CA PRO A 366 -5.20 -0.07 30.83
C PRO A 366 -4.77 0.32 32.23
N THR A 367 -5.26 -0.39 33.24
CA THR A 367 -4.65 -0.39 34.54
C THR A 367 -3.32 -1.04 34.21
N VAL A 368 -2.38 -0.21 33.76
CA VAL A 368 -0.98 -0.36 34.06
C VAL A 368 -0.97 -0.28 35.57
N SER A 369 -1.36 -1.37 36.22
CA SER A 369 -0.72 -1.75 37.43
C SER A 369 0.72 -1.95 36.96
N PRO A 370 1.67 -1.08 37.35
CA PRO A 370 3.05 -1.46 37.22
C PRO A 370 3.16 -2.74 38.04
N THR A 371 3.26 -3.89 37.39
CA THR A 371 3.89 -5.03 38.04
C THR A 371 5.29 -4.53 38.35
N THR A 372 5.53 -4.26 39.63
CA THR A 372 6.74 -3.67 40.21
C THR A 372 7.93 -4.63 40.16
N SER A 373 8.08 -5.37 39.07
CA SER A 373 9.23 -6.23 38.85
C SER A 373 10.04 -5.65 37.68
N PRO A 374 11.30 -5.21 37.90
CA PRO A 374 12.16 -4.79 36.80
C PRO A 374 12.26 -5.91 35.75
N PRO A 375 12.37 -5.58 34.46
CA PRO A 375 12.59 -6.58 33.42
C PRO A 375 13.82 -7.42 33.81
N PRO A 376 13.79 -8.75 33.64
CA PRO A 376 14.93 -9.57 33.95
C PRO A 376 16.10 -9.17 33.04
N THR A 377 17.19 -8.79 33.68
CA THR A 377 18.44 -8.35 33.04
C THR A 377 19.56 -9.27 33.45
N SER A 378 20.35 -9.76 32.50
CA SER A 378 21.62 -10.42 32.80
C SER A 378 22.68 -9.37 33.16
N SER A 379 23.43 -9.54 34.25
CA SER A 379 24.62 -8.73 34.53
C SER A 379 25.78 -9.13 33.61
N PRO A 380 26.34 -8.22 32.79
CA PRO A 380 27.46 -8.55 31.94
C PRO A 380 28.78 -8.61 32.75
N PRO A 381 29.70 -9.55 32.46
CA PRO A 381 31.10 -9.38 32.85
C PRO A 381 31.73 -8.21 32.07
N PRO A 382 32.86 -7.63 32.53
CA PRO A 382 33.48 -6.44 31.94
C PRO A 382 33.74 -6.52 30.42
N SER A 383 33.83 -7.73 29.87
CA SER A 383 34.15 -8.04 28.47
C SER A 383 33.03 -8.76 27.69
N GLY A 384 31.79 -8.84 28.20
CA GLY A 384 30.67 -9.58 27.56
C GLY A 384 29.51 -8.71 27.09
N ALA A 385 28.42 -9.34 26.63
CA ALA A 385 27.15 -8.68 26.30
C ALA A 385 26.06 -8.96 27.36
N ARG A 386 25.04 -8.10 27.42
CA ARG A 386 23.83 -8.32 28.24
C ARG A 386 22.60 -8.49 27.35
N ALA A 387 21.63 -9.24 27.84
CA ALA A 387 20.30 -9.36 27.24
C ALA A 387 19.22 -8.84 28.21
N THR A 388 18.24 -8.12 27.68
CA THR A 388 17.10 -7.57 28.43
C THR A 388 15.80 -7.98 27.76
N TYR A 389 14.92 -8.64 28.51
CA TYR A 389 13.66 -9.19 28.01
C TYR A 389 12.48 -8.28 28.38
N ALA A 390 11.59 -8.02 27.43
CA ALA A 390 10.35 -7.27 27.65
C ALA A 390 9.17 -7.87 26.88
N VAL A 391 8.04 -8.09 27.55
CA VAL A 391 6.77 -8.40 26.87
C VAL A 391 6.22 -7.07 26.32
N THR A 392 6.05 -6.99 25.00
CA THR A 392 5.60 -5.78 24.32
C THR A 392 4.10 -5.78 24.02
N SER A 393 3.47 -6.97 23.95
CA SER A 393 2.02 -7.13 23.79
C SER A 393 1.56 -8.51 24.29
N SER A 394 0.30 -8.63 24.72
CA SER A 394 -0.31 -9.90 25.14
C SER A 394 -1.78 -9.99 24.76
N TRP A 395 -2.27 -11.21 24.54
CA TRP A 395 -3.67 -11.53 24.21
C TRP A 395 -4.04 -12.91 24.75
N PRO A 396 -5.34 -13.30 24.77
CA PRO A 396 -5.72 -14.63 25.21
C PRO A 396 -4.98 -15.73 24.44
N GLY A 397 -4.17 -16.52 25.15
CA GLY A 397 -3.42 -17.64 24.60
C GLY A 397 -2.05 -17.29 23.98
N GLY A 398 -1.63 -16.03 23.96
CA GLY A 398 -0.34 -15.65 23.36
C GLY A 398 0.20 -14.28 23.75
N PHE A 399 1.46 -14.04 23.40
CA PHE A 399 2.14 -12.77 23.65
C PHE A 399 3.27 -12.53 22.66
N GLN A 400 3.68 -11.27 22.57
CA GLN A 400 4.86 -10.82 21.88
C GLN A 400 5.89 -10.31 22.89
N ALA A 401 7.15 -10.70 22.71
CA ALA A 401 8.25 -10.17 23.49
C ALA A 401 9.40 -9.72 22.60
N GLU A 402 10.21 -8.81 23.13
CA GLU A 402 11.44 -8.33 22.54
C GLU A 402 12.59 -8.56 23.52
N VAL A 403 13.76 -8.91 22.97
CA VAL A 403 15.00 -9.03 23.70
C VAL A 403 16.02 -8.08 23.10
N THR A 404 16.51 -7.14 23.91
CA THR A 404 17.60 -6.25 23.55
C THR A 404 18.93 -6.86 23.95
N VAL A 405 19.83 -7.06 22.99
CA VAL A 405 21.22 -7.44 23.21
C VAL A 405 22.07 -6.19 23.17
N THR A 406 22.91 -5.95 24.19
CA THR A 406 23.84 -4.82 24.21
C THR A 406 25.24 -5.30 24.52
N ALA A 407 26.19 -4.95 23.65
CA ALA A 407 27.61 -5.22 23.87
C ALA A 407 28.14 -4.42 25.08
N GLY A 408 29.10 -5.00 25.79
CA GLY A 408 29.79 -4.34 26.90
C GLY A 408 30.83 -3.32 26.41
N SER A 409 31.96 -3.26 27.11
CA SER A 409 33.04 -2.29 26.80
C SER A 409 33.86 -2.63 25.55
N SER A 410 33.64 -3.81 24.95
CA SER A 410 34.33 -4.30 23.76
C SER A 410 33.35 -4.64 22.64
N PRO A 411 33.73 -4.48 21.36
CA PRO A 411 32.92 -4.93 20.24
C PRO A 411 32.81 -6.46 20.23
N ILE A 412 31.68 -6.96 19.73
CA ILE A 412 31.38 -8.40 19.58
C ILE A 412 31.11 -8.73 18.11
N ARG A 413 31.34 -9.97 17.69
CA ARG A 413 31.08 -10.44 16.31
C ARG A 413 29.82 -11.29 16.21
N GLY A 414 29.41 -11.89 17.30
CA GLY A 414 28.17 -12.63 17.42
C GLY A 414 27.68 -12.69 18.86
N TRP A 415 26.44 -13.09 19.02
CA TRP A 415 25.80 -13.26 20.32
C TRP A 415 24.86 -14.46 20.32
N THR A 416 24.76 -15.10 21.49
CA THR A 416 23.79 -16.15 21.79
C THR A 416 23.10 -15.82 23.10
N VAL A 417 21.77 -15.75 23.08
CA VAL A 417 20.94 -15.50 24.26
C VAL A 417 20.22 -16.76 24.66
N SER A 418 20.27 -17.12 25.95
CA SER A 418 19.56 -18.30 26.47
C SER A 418 18.73 -17.97 27.70
N TRP A 419 17.57 -18.63 27.84
CA TRP A 419 16.72 -18.52 29.02
C TRP A 419 15.83 -19.75 29.21
N THR A 420 15.15 -19.83 30.36
CA THR A 420 14.15 -20.86 30.65
C THR A 420 12.79 -20.21 30.92
N PHE A 421 11.77 -20.65 30.19
CA PHE A 421 10.39 -20.20 30.35
C PHE A 421 9.70 -20.82 31.58
N PRO A 422 9.12 -20.02 32.50
CA PRO A 422 8.59 -20.54 33.76
C PRO A 422 7.18 -21.15 33.65
N ASN A 423 6.42 -20.88 32.60
CA ASN A 423 4.99 -21.20 32.51
C ASN A 423 4.60 -21.94 31.22
N GLY A 424 5.49 -22.78 30.70
CA GLY A 424 5.21 -23.58 29.51
C GLY A 424 5.03 -22.75 28.25
N GLN A 425 5.62 -21.55 28.20
CA GLN A 425 5.56 -20.73 27.00
C GLN A 425 6.28 -21.42 25.83
N VAL A 426 5.69 -21.37 24.64
CA VAL A 426 6.24 -21.97 23.41
C VAL A 426 6.38 -20.89 22.34
N ILE A 427 7.59 -20.69 21.84
CA ILE A 427 7.84 -19.76 20.73
C ILE A 427 7.27 -20.35 19.46
N ASN A 428 6.35 -19.61 18.85
CA ASN A 428 5.70 -19.97 17.59
C ASN A 428 6.43 -19.33 16.40
N GLN A 429 7.03 -18.16 16.62
CA GLN A 429 7.71 -17.37 15.60
C GLN A 429 8.77 -16.47 16.23
N ILE A 430 9.93 -16.33 15.59
CA ILE A 430 10.99 -15.38 15.98
C ILE A 430 11.43 -14.57 14.76
N TRP A 431 11.96 -13.37 14.97
CA TRP A 431 12.62 -12.57 13.95
C TRP A 431 13.92 -11.97 14.48
N SER A 432 14.83 -11.62 13.58
CA SER A 432 16.16 -11.07 13.90
C SER A 432 17.03 -12.00 14.78
N GLY A 433 16.76 -13.29 14.73
CA GLY A 433 17.55 -14.36 15.35
C GLY A 433 17.07 -15.74 14.90
N THR A 434 17.89 -16.76 15.13
CA THR A 434 17.53 -18.18 14.93
C THR A 434 17.43 -18.85 16.29
N TYR A 435 16.41 -19.66 16.53
CA TYR A 435 16.19 -20.26 17.85
C TYR A 435 16.13 -21.78 17.84
N THR A 436 16.49 -22.36 18.97
CA THR A 436 16.08 -23.71 19.38
C THR A 436 15.32 -23.62 20.69
N GLN A 437 14.26 -24.42 20.81
CA GLN A 437 13.53 -24.58 22.06
C GLN A 437 13.36 -26.06 22.39
N SER A 438 13.84 -26.48 23.56
CA SER A 438 13.67 -27.83 24.09
C SER A 438 12.97 -27.75 25.44
N GLY A 439 11.69 -28.12 25.46
CA GLY A 439 10.81 -27.87 26.61
C GLY A 439 10.77 -26.37 26.95
N ALA A 440 11.16 -26.04 28.17
CA ALA A 440 11.22 -24.65 28.65
C ALA A 440 12.49 -23.89 28.23
N ASN A 441 13.54 -24.58 27.77
CA ASN A 441 14.83 -23.96 27.50
C ASN A 441 14.87 -23.40 26.08
N VAL A 442 15.22 -22.13 25.96
CA VAL A 442 15.35 -21.41 24.69
C VAL A 442 16.78 -20.94 24.51
N THR A 443 17.30 -21.09 23.30
CA THR A 443 18.56 -20.49 22.85
C THR A 443 18.33 -19.77 21.52
N VAL A 444 18.73 -18.51 21.43
CA VAL A 444 18.64 -17.67 20.23
C VAL A 444 20.03 -17.20 19.82
N THR A 445 20.40 -17.41 18.56
CA THR A 445 21.62 -16.86 17.95
C THR A 445 21.31 -15.72 17.00
N ASN A 446 22.26 -14.82 16.81
CA ASN A 446 22.10 -13.68 15.90
C ASN A 446 21.78 -14.10 14.45
N ALA A 447 21.04 -13.26 13.75
CA ALA A 447 20.93 -13.34 12.30
C ALA A 447 22.24 -12.88 11.64
N ALA A 448 22.42 -13.18 10.35
CA ALA A 448 23.65 -12.87 9.62
C ALA A 448 24.03 -11.36 9.63
N TYR A 449 23.05 -10.47 9.77
CA TYR A 449 23.25 -9.02 9.67
C TYR A 449 23.35 -8.28 11.02
N ASN A 450 23.04 -8.93 12.15
CA ASN A 450 22.95 -8.25 13.45
C ASN A 450 23.84 -8.86 14.55
N GLY A 451 24.81 -9.72 14.18
CA GLY A 451 25.76 -10.30 15.13
C GLY A 451 26.84 -9.33 15.61
N ALA A 452 27.36 -8.52 14.69
CA ALA A 452 28.44 -7.59 14.98
C ALA A 452 27.91 -6.31 15.63
N LEU A 453 28.33 -6.03 16.86
CA LEU A 453 27.96 -4.79 17.58
C LEU A 453 29.23 -4.05 18.03
N PRO A 454 29.32 -2.72 17.85
CA PRO A 454 30.39 -1.94 18.45
C PRO A 454 30.28 -1.96 19.98
N ALA A 455 31.35 -1.54 20.69
CA ALA A 455 31.30 -1.37 22.14
C ALA A 455 30.12 -0.45 22.53
N GLY A 456 29.30 -0.88 23.50
CA GLY A 456 28.08 -0.19 23.91
C GLY A 456 26.92 -0.23 22.91
N GLY A 457 27.11 -0.79 21.71
CA GLY A 457 26.08 -0.92 20.69
C GLY A 457 25.03 -1.99 21.04
N SER A 458 23.83 -1.84 20.50
CA SER A 458 22.72 -2.74 20.74
C SER A 458 22.01 -3.20 19.46
N THR A 459 21.36 -4.35 19.57
CA THR A 459 20.38 -4.85 18.60
C THR A 459 19.20 -5.44 19.35
N THR A 460 18.07 -5.60 18.67
CA THR A 460 16.90 -6.30 19.20
C THR A 460 16.58 -7.52 18.35
N PHE A 461 15.97 -8.51 18.99
CA PHE A 461 15.20 -9.54 18.33
C PHE A 461 13.87 -9.70 19.05
N GLY A 462 12.86 -10.20 18.35
CA GLY A 462 11.53 -10.37 18.95
C GLY A 462 10.92 -11.68 18.54
N PHE A 463 9.91 -12.11 19.30
CA PHE A 463 9.21 -13.35 19.05
C PHE A 463 7.75 -13.27 19.49
N ILE A 464 6.94 -14.16 18.91
CA ILE A 464 5.58 -14.46 19.35
C ILE A 464 5.60 -15.85 19.98
N ALA A 465 4.99 -15.96 21.16
CA ALA A 465 4.88 -17.21 21.89
C ALA A 465 3.45 -17.46 22.38
N SER A 466 3.10 -18.73 22.50
CA SER A 466 1.86 -19.20 23.11
C SER A 466 2.07 -19.47 24.60
N VAL A 467 1.02 -19.31 25.39
CA VAL A 467 1.03 -19.62 26.84
C VAL A 467 -0.38 -19.97 27.32
N SER A 468 -0.49 -21.02 28.13
CA SER A 468 -1.72 -21.39 28.81
C SER A 468 -1.66 -20.95 30.28
N GLY A 469 -2.34 -19.85 30.62
CA GLY A 469 -2.39 -19.34 31.99
C GLY A 469 -1.39 -18.21 32.24
N ALA A 470 -0.66 -18.27 33.36
CA ALA A 470 0.26 -17.20 33.76
C ALA A 470 1.42 -17.03 32.76
N ASN A 471 1.83 -15.79 32.50
CA ASN A 471 2.96 -15.47 31.62
C ASN A 471 4.05 -14.70 32.37
N ASN A 472 4.74 -15.36 33.30
CA ASN A 472 5.83 -14.72 34.03
C ASN A 472 7.09 -14.63 33.13
N PRO A 473 7.85 -13.52 33.21
CA PRO A 473 9.08 -13.38 32.44
C PRO A 473 10.16 -14.35 32.96
N PRO A 474 11.14 -14.74 32.12
CA PRO A 474 12.20 -15.66 32.53
C PRO A 474 13.12 -15.02 33.57
N ALA A 475 13.40 -15.72 34.67
CA ALA A 475 14.28 -15.20 35.73
C ALA A 475 15.78 -15.21 35.35
N ASN A 476 16.18 -16.12 34.46
CA ASN A 476 17.58 -16.44 34.16
C ASN A 476 17.90 -16.24 32.67
N ILE A 477 17.90 -15.00 32.21
CA ILE A 477 18.39 -14.69 30.86
C ILE A 477 19.92 -14.56 30.89
N THR A 478 20.61 -15.16 29.91
CA THR A 478 22.07 -15.09 29.77
C THR A 478 22.44 -14.74 28.33
N CYS A 479 23.59 -14.09 28.14
CA CYS A 479 24.12 -13.74 26.83
C CYS A 479 25.60 -14.12 26.74
N THR A 480 25.96 -14.93 25.75
CA THR A 480 27.36 -15.25 25.41
C THR A 480 27.72 -14.62 24.07
N THR A 481 29.01 -14.38 23.83
CA THR A 481 29.50 -13.60 22.68
C THR A 481 30.66 -14.32 22.01
N THR A 482 30.85 -14.08 20.71
CA THR A 482 32.00 -14.53 19.92
C THR A 482 32.76 -13.38 19.27
#